data_AF-A0A6N9NPB1-F1
#
_entry.id   AF-A0A6N9NPB1-F1
#
_cell.length_a   1.000
_cell.length_b   1.000
_cell.length_c   1.000
_cell.angle_alpha   90.00
_cell.angle_beta   90.00
_cell.angle_gamma   90.00
#
_symmetry.space_group_name_H-M   'P 1'
#
loop_
_entity.id
_entity.type
_entity.pdbx_description
1 polymer ?
#
loop_
_entity_poly.entity_id
_entity_poly.type
_entity_poly.pdbx_seq_one_letter_code
_entity_poly.pdbx_strand_id
1 'polypeptide(L)'
;MLKFLLIILIAFFTFNSFSQTNSVCEPLVVNDSLFQLKSDPYNFGKSSGNYVQSVRRDLVTDINDIITIEKDCIIFKINYACGCGDNNKQLVSNGILLQDNQGLQYYEIKFLFINYNKGCKALCHDLLYYDISELKNSTESVYLKFDEFEDLIEY
;
A
#
# COMPACT_ATOMS: atom_id res chain seq x y z
N MET A 1 23.07 39.53 30.93
CA MET A 1 23.45 38.81 29.69
C MET A 1 23.04 37.33 29.67
N LEU A 2 22.82 36.67 30.83
CA LEU A 2 22.42 35.25 30.88
C LEU A 2 21.02 34.93 30.31
N LYS A 3 20.08 35.88 30.37
CA LYS A 3 18.68 35.67 29.92
C LYS A 3 18.50 35.58 28.40
N PHE A 4 19.40 36.17 27.61
CA PHE A 4 19.30 36.13 26.13
C PHE A 4 19.80 34.80 25.54
N LEU A 5 20.73 34.12 26.22
CA LEU A 5 21.25 32.82 25.76
C LEU A 5 20.17 31.71 25.83
N LEU A 6 19.27 31.79 26.82
CA LEU A 6 18.21 30.80 27.03
C LEU A 6 17.15 30.82 25.91
N ILE A 7 16.88 32.01 25.34
CA ILE A 7 15.89 32.18 24.27
C ILE A 7 16.40 31.61 22.94
N ILE A 8 17.70 31.75 22.66
CA ILE A 8 18.33 31.17 21.46
C ILE A 8 18.36 29.64 21.56
N LEU A 9 18.58 29.08 22.75
CA LEU A 9 18.53 27.63 22.98
C LEU A 9 17.12 27.06 22.77
N ILE A 10 16.06 27.77 23.20
CA ILE A 10 14.68 27.32 22.99
C ILE A 10 14.29 27.39 21.49
N ALA A 11 14.81 28.34 20.73
CA ALA A 11 14.55 28.45 19.30
C ALA A 11 15.22 27.34 18.46
N PHE A 12 16.30 26.73 18.95
CA PHE A 12 16.94 25.60 18.28
C PHE A 12 16.19 24.26 18.48
N PHE A 13 15.35 24.14 19.52
CA PHE A 13 14.61 22.90 19.79
C PHE A 13 13.23 22.82 19.11
N THR A 14 12.77 23.86 18.40
CA THR A 14 11.51 23.80 17.65
C THR A 14 11.67 23.39 16.19
N PHE A 15 12.90 23.17 15.70
CA PHE A 15 13.13 22.32 14.53
C PHE A 15 13.19 20.85 14.98
N ASN A 16 12.13 20.38 15.63
CA ASN A 16 11.81 18.96 15.52
C ASN A 16 11.46 18.75 14.05
N SER A 17 12.50 18.40 13.30
CA SER A 17 12.46 17.42 12.22
C SER A 17 11.07 16.77 12.12
N PHE A 18 10.21 17.37 11.30
CA PHE A 18 9.29 16.58 10.52
C PHE A 18 10.18 15.67 9.69
N SER A 19 10.42 14.47 10.20
CA SER A 19 10.81 13.34 9.36
C SER A 19 9.60 13.08 8.48
N GLN A 20 9.47 13.84 7.39
CA GLN A 20 8.90 13.28 6.18
C GLN A 20 9.86 12.14 5.83
N THR A 21 9.52 10.95 6.31
CA THR A 21 10.00 9.73 5.68
C THR A 21 9.63 9.90 4.21
N ASN A 22 10.63 10.17 3.36
CA ASN A 22 10.47 9.94 1.93
C ASN A 22 9.92 8.52 1.85
N SER A 23 8.67 8.38 1.43
CA SER A 23 7.99 7.10 1.34
C SER A 23 8.73 6.27 0.30
N VAL A 24 9.68 5.47 0.77
CA VAL A 24 10.47 4.58 -0.06
C VAL A 24 9.52 3.50 -0.54
N CYS A 25 9.43 3.35 -1.86
CA CYS A 25 8.64 2.31 -2.48
C CYS A 25 9.26 0.94 -2.09
N GLU A 26 8.52 0.13 -1.34
CA GLU A 26 8.98 -1.19 -0.88
C GLU A 26 8.94 -2.19 -2.02
N PRO A 27 9.90 -3.12 -2.16
CA PRO A 27 9.90 -4.04 -3.29
C PRO A 27 8.64 -4.93 -3.34
N LEU A 28 8.06 -5.11 -4.53
CA LEU A 28 7.13 -6.20 -4.80
C LEU A 28 7.83 -7.54 -4.54
N VAL A 29 7.16 -8.44 -3.83
CA VAL A 29 7.70 -9.76 -3.54
C VAL A 29 7.23 -10.76 -4.59
N VAL A 30 8.15 -11.24 -5.44
CA VAL A 30 7.86 -12.30 -6.41
C VAL A 30 8.03 -13.68 -5.76
N ASN A 31 6.92 -14.29 -5.34
CA ASN A 31 6.91 -15.58 -4.66
C ASN A 31 5.53 -16.27 -4.76
N ASP A 32 5.44 -17.34 -5.55
CA ASP A 32 4.20 -18.10 -5.72
C ASP A 32 3.66 -18.67 -4.41
N SER A 33 4.52 -19.18 -3.52
CA SER A 33 4.06 -19.74 -2.23
C SER A 33 3.36 -18.70 -1.35
N LEU A 34 3.83 -17.45 -1.35
CA LEU A 34 3.18 -16.36 -0.63
C LEU A 34 1.89 -15.92 -1.33
N PHE A 35 1.86 -15.93 -2.67
CA PHE A 35 0.69 -15.59 -3.48
C PHE A 35 -0.52 -16.50 -3.18
N GLN A 36 -0.26 -17.80 -2.93
CA GLN A 36 -1.31 -18.77 -2.58
C GLN A 36 -1.86 -18.62 -1.15
N LEU A 37 -1.23 -17.81 -0.28
CA LEU A 37 -1.72 -17.61 1.09
C LEU A 37 -2.98 -16.74 1.11
N LYS A 38 -3.87 -17.00 2.07
CA LYS A 38 -5.03 -16.13 2.29
C LYS A 38 -4.63 -14.92 3.12
N SER A 39 -5.14 -13.75 2.74
CA SER A 39 -5.02 -12.54 3.54
C SER A 39 -6.05 -12.54 4.68
N ASP A 40 -5.66 -12.00 5.83
CA ASP A 40 -6.60 -11.63 6.88
C ASP A 40 -7.50 -10.47 6.43
N PRO A 41 -8.67 -10.28 7.06
CA PRO A 41 -9.60 -9.21 6.70
C PRO A 41 -9.02 -7.81 6.93
N TYR A 42 -9.23 -6.91 5.97
CA TYR A 42 -8.93 -5.48 6.05
C TYR A 42 -9.92 -4.70 5.18
N ASN A 43 -10.03 -3.39 5.42
CA ASN A 43 -10.79 -2.46 4.60
C ASN A 43 -9.85 -1.51 3.86
N PHE A 44 -10.32 -0.91 2.77
CA PHE A 44 -9.58 0.16 2.10
C PHE A 44 -9.91 1.52 2.70
N GLY A 45 -9.00 2.47 2.53
CA GLY A 45 -9.24 3.87 2.83
C GLY A 45 -9.44 4.69 1.57
N LYS A 46 -10.65 5.21 1.36
CA LYS A 46 -10.90 6.20 0.31
C LYS A 46 -10.72 7.60 0.89
N SER A 47 -9.83 8.40 0.30
CA SER A 47 -9.59 9.78 0.76
C SER A 47 -10.55 10.73 0.05
N SER A 48 -11.25 11.57 0.81
CA SER A 48 -12.08 12.67 0.29
C SER A 48 -11.72 13.95 1.04
N GLY A 49 -10.84 14.75 0.43
CA GLY A 49 -10.21 15.89 1.12
C GLY A 49 -9.42 15.42 2.35
N ASN A 50 -9.77 15.95 3.53
CA ASN A 50 -9.13 15.60 4.80
C ASN A 50 -9.75 14.37 5.49
N TYR A 51 -10.75 13.73 4.89
CA TYR A 51 -11.46 12.58 5.47
C TYR A 51 -11.00 11.28 4.84
N VAL A 52 -10.86 10.26 5.68
CA VAL A 52 -10.58 8.89 5.26
C VAL A 52 -11.80 8.06 5.57
N GLN A 53 -12.49 7.61 4.53
CA GLN A 53 -13.61 6.71 4.69
C GLN A 53 -13.11 5.26 4.60
N SER A 54 -13.44 4.45 5.61
CA SER A 54 -13.23 3.00 5.52
C SER A 54 -14.26 2.41 4.57
N VAL A 55 -13.80 1.79 3.49
CA VAL A 55 -14.64 1.11 2.51
C VAL A 55 -14.35 -0.38 2.59
N ARG A 56 -15.40 -1.18 2.74
CA ARG A 56 -15.25 -2.64 2.72
C ARG A 56 -14.79 -3.07 1.33
N ARG A 57 -13.90 -4.06 1.28
CA ARG A 57 -13.34 -4.59 0.03
C ARG A 57 -14.42 -4.92 -1.01
N ASP A 58 -15.47 -5.62 -0.59
CA ASP A 58 -16.59 -6.04 -1.45
C ASP A 58 -17.49 -4.90 -1.96
N LEU A 59 -17.25 -3.67 -1.50
CA LEU A 59 -18.00 -2.47 -1.90
C LEU A 59 -17.16 -1.52 -2.75
N VAL A 60 -15.92 -1.88 -3.08
CA VAL A 60 -15.09 -1.11 -4.01
C VAL A 60 -15.52 -1.47 -5.43
N THR A 61 -16.04 -0.49 -6.16
CA THR A 61 -16.56 -0.66 -7.53
C THR A 61 -15.59 -0.22 -8.63
N ASP A 62 -14.61 0.61 -8.29
CA ASP A 62 -13.56 1.08 -9.18
C ASP A 62 -12.24 1.00 -8.42
N ILE A 63 -11.28 0.22 -8.92
CA ILE A 63 -9.99 0.03 -8.25
C ILE A 63 -9.17 1.34 -8.17
N ASN A 64 -9.39 2.30 -9.07
CA ASN A 64 -8.72 3.59 -9.05
C ASN A 64 -9.15 4.48 -7.87
N ASP A 65 -10.23 4.12 -7.18
CA ASP A 65 -10.65 4.81 -5.96
C ASP A 65 -9.73 4.52 -4.76
N ILE A 66 -8.97 3.44 -4.82
CA ILE A 66 -8.19 2.90 -3.71
C ILE A 66 -6.72 2.63 -4.06
N ILE A 67 -6.41 2.50 -5.36
CA ILE A 67 -5.06 2.32 -5.90
C ILE A 67 -4.69 3.53 -6.75
N THR A 68 -3.46 3.99 -6.60
CA THR A 68 -2.82 4.94 -7.51
C THR A 68 -1.49 4.36 -7.94
N ILE A 69 -1.17 4.44 -9.23
CA ILE A 69 0.14 4.07 -9.76
C ILE A 69 0.86 5.36 -10.16
N GLU A 70 2.01 5.61 -9.53
CA GLU A 70 2.88 6.73 -9.88
C GLU A 70 4.24 6.18 -10.33
N LYS A 71 4.49 6.22 -11.66
CA LYS A 71 5.65 5.57 -12.29
C LYS A 71 5.64 4.07 -11.97
N ASP A 72 6.57 3.61 -11.14
CA ASP A 72 6.75 2.20 -10.78
C ASP A 72 6.35 1.95 -9.33
N CYS A 73 5.54 2.84 -8.75
CA CYS A 73 5.11 2.75 -7.37
C CYS A 73 3.59 2.64 -7.27
N ILE A 74 3.12 1.50 -6.78
CA ILE A 74 1.72 1.30 -6.40
C ILE A 74 1.54 1.91 -5.02
N ILE A 75 0.49 2.73 -4.89
CA ILE A 75 0.14 3.41 -3.66
C ILE A 75 -1.30 3.03 -3.31
N PHE A 76 -1.52 2.56 -2.09
CA PHE A 76 -2.87 2.39 -1.56
C PHE A 76 -2.94 2.62 -0.07
N LYS A 77 -4.16 2.89 0.39
CA LYS A 77 -4.46 3.11 1.81
C LYS A 77 -5.28 1.96 2.34
N ILE A 78 -4.84 1.39 3.46
CA ILE A 78 -5.59 0.35 4.17
C ILE A 78 -6.05 0.85 5.53
N ASN A 79 -7.17 0.32 5.97
CA ASN A 79 -7.71 0.44 7.31
C ASN A 79 -7.87 -0.95 7.91
N TYR A 80 -7.34 -1.15 9.10
CA TYR A 80 -7.38 -2.46 9.75
C TYR A 80 -7.47 -2.34 11.27
N ALA A 81 -7.95 -3.40 11.91
CA ALA A 81 -7.94 -3.49 13.36
C ALA A 81 -6.52 -3.77 13.84
N CYS A 82 -5.99 -2.89 14.68
CA CYS A 82 -4.63 -2.97 15.21
C CYS A 82 -4.61 -2.91 16.75
N GLY A 83 -3.46 -3.25 17.33
CA GLY A 83 -3.16 -2.95 18.71
C GLY A 83 -1.92 -3.65 19.22
N CYS A 84 -2.11 -4.69 20.02
CA CYS A 84 -1.06 -5.33 20.79
C CYS A 84 -0.41 -6.45 19.97
N GLY A 85 0.62 -6.12 19.21
CA GLY A 85 1.31 -7.04 18.30
C GLY A 85 1.67 -6.36 16.99
N ASP A 86 2.41 -7.10 16.17
CA ASP A 86 2.84 -6.62 14.86
C ASP A 86 1.88 -7.11 13.77
N ASN A 87 1.92 -6.44 12.63
CA ASN A 87 1.27 -6.89 11.41
C ASN A 87 2.32 -7.06 10.31
N ASN A 88 2.12 -8.05 9.45
CA ASN A 88 2.92 -8.19 8.24
C ASN A 88 2.05 -7.86 7.02
N LYS A 89 2.61 -7.08 6.10
CA LYS A 89 1.92 -6.55 4.93
C LYS A 89 2.88 -6.56 3.76
N GLN A 90 2.49 -7.21 2.67
CA GLN A 90 3.32 -7.33 1.48
C GLN A 90 2.45 -7.31 0.24
N LEU A 91 2.94 -6.66 -0.81
CA LEU A 91 2.42 -6.86 -2.15
C LEU A 91 3.20 -8.02 -2.79
N VAL A 92 2.48 -9.02 -3.26
CA VAL A 92 3.07 -10.25 -3.81
C VAL A 92 2.58 -10.50 -5.23
N SER A 93 3.44 -11.09 -6.05
CA SER A 93 3.09 -11.63 -7.36
C SER A 93 3.67 -13.04 -7.51
N ASN A 94 3.05 -13.86 -8.35
CA ASN A 94 3.65 -15.12 -8.79
C ASN A 94 4.70 -14.92 -9.91
N GLY A 95 4.82 -13.70 -10.46
CA GLY A 95 5.78 -13.35 -11.51
C GLY A 95 5.45 -13.90 -12.90
N ILE A 96 4.24 -14.45 -13.09
CA ILE A 96 3.81 -15.05 -14.35
C ILE A 96 3.00 -14.02 -15.14
N LEU A 97 3.41 -13.78 -16.39
CA LEU A 97 2.63 -12.99 -17.34
C LEU A 97 1.48 -13.85 -17.89
N LEU A 98 0.25 -13.44 -17.61
CA LEU A 98 -0.97 -14.09 -18.07
C LEU A 98 -1.60 -13.32 -19.22
N GLN A 99 -2.57 -13.94 -19.89
CA GLN A 99 -3.35 -13.33 -20.97
C GLN A 99 -4.84 -13.55 -20.70
N ASP A 100 -5.65 -12.52 -20.89
CA ASP A 100 -7.10 -12.62 -20.75
C ASP A 100 -7.77 -13.09 -22.06
N ASN A 101 -9.10 -13.18 -22.05
CA ASN A 101 -9.88 -13.60 -23.22
C ASN A 101 -9.90 -12.56 -24.37
N GLN A 102 -9.48 -11.33 -24.11
CA GLN A 102 -9.37 -10.24 -25.09
C GLN A 102 -7.95 -10.12 -25.64
N GLY A 103 -7.00 -10.90 -25.13
CA GLY A 103 -5.61 -10.90 -25.54
C GLY A 103 -4.72 -9.95 -24.75
N LEU A 104 -5.25 -9.26 -23.73
CA LEU A 104 -4.49 -8.34 -22.89
C LEU A 104 -3.55 -9.13 -21.96
N GLN A 105 -2.29 -8.71 -21.91
CA GLN A 105 -1.28 -9.32 -21.06
C GLN A 105 -1.26 -8.66 -19.68
N TYR A 106 -1.23 -9.46 -18.61
CA TYR A 106 -1.24 -8.92 -17.25
C TYR A 106 -0.45 -9.74 -16.25
N TYR A 107 0.03 -9.07 -15.20
CA TYR A 107 0.51 -9.72 -13.98
C TYR A 107 -0.60 -9.75 -12.94
N GLU A 108 -0.76 -10.89 -12.25
CA GLU A 108 -1.59 -10.94 -11.06
C GLU A 108 -0.82 -10.45 -9.83
N ILE A 109 -1.47 -9.57 -9.08
CA ILE A 109 -0.92 -8.91 -7.90
C ILE A 109 -1.87 -9.12 -6.74
N LYS A 110 -1.34 -9.42 -5.56
CA LYS A 110 -2.15 -9.62 -4.36
C LYS A 110 -1.56 -8.88 -3.19
N PHE A 111 -2.42 -8.25 -2.40
CA PHE A 111 -2.03 -7.74 -1.09
C PHE A 111 -2.20 -8.84 -0.03
N LEU A 112 -1.08 -9.31 0.49
CA LEU A 112 -1.04 -10.27 1.58
C LEU A 112 -0.90 -9.51 2.91
N PHE A 113 -1.97 -9.55 3.71
CA PHE A 113 -1.99 -9.01 5.06
C PHE A 113 -2.14 -10.13 6.08
N ILE A 114 -1.27 -10.16 7.09
CA ILE A 114 -1.34 -11.10 8.20
C ILE A 114 -1.35 -10.31 9.50
N ASN A 115 -2.44 -10.44 10.24
CA ASN A 115 -2.72 -9.71 11.46
C ASN A 115 -2.48 -10.59 12.69
N TYR A 116 -1.35 -10.37 13.36
CA TYR A 116 -1.04 -11.06 14.62
C TYR A 116 -1.65 -10.36 15.85
N ASN A 117 -2.38 -9.25 15.67
CA ASN A 117 -3.07 -8.55 16.74
C ASN A 117 -4.33 -9.31 17.20
N LYS A 118 -4.18 -10.20 18.18
CA LYS A 118 -5.32 -10.85 18.83
C LYS A 118 -5.89 -9.95 19.95
N GLY A 119 -7.10 -9.45 19.77
CA GLY A 119 -7.93 -8.93 20.87
C GLY A 119 -7.83 -7.43 21.18
N CYS A 120 -7.16 -6.62 20.36
CA CYS A 120 -7.10 -5.16 20.52
C CYS A 120 -7.97 -4.46 19.44
N LYS A 121 -8.68 -3.38 19.80
CA LYS A 121 -9.80 -2.79 19.02
C LYS A 121 -9.55 -1.37 18.51
N ALA A 122 -8.29 -0.98 18.27
CA ALA A 122 -8.02 0.31 17.64
C ALA A 122 -8.15 0.19 16.11
N LEU A 123 -8.67 1.22 15.47
CA LEU A 123 -8.65 1.33 14.01
C LEU A 123 -7.35 2.02 13.60
N CYS A 124 -6.48 1.29 12.90
CA CYS A 124 -5.29 1.85 12.28
C CYS A 124 -5.53 2.14 10.80
N HIS A 125 -4.74 3.08 10.29
CA HIS A 125 -4.65 3.38 8.87
C HIS A 125 -3.19 3.46 8.46
N ASP A 126 -2.86 2.90 7.30
CA ASP A 126 -1.52 2.95 6.72
C ASP A 126 -1.60 3.35 5.25
N LEU A 127 -0.60 4.12 4.81
CA LEU A 127 -0.28 4.29 3.39
C LEU A 127 0.86 3.34 3.04
N LEU A 128 0.66 2.57 1.98
CA LEU A 128 1.61 1.58 1.53
C LEU A 128 2.08 1.91 0.12
N TYR A 129 3.37 1.69 -0.12
CA TYR A 129 4.07 2.07 -1.33
C TYR A 129 4.86 0.85 -1.80
N TYR A 130 4.58 0.34 -3.01
CA TYR A 130 5.19 -0.88 -3.52
C TYR A 130 5.79 -0.72 -4.92
N ASP A 131 7.05 -1.09 -5.07
CA ASP A 131 7.87 -0.97 -6.28
C ASP A 131 7.60 -2.15 -7.20
N ILE A 132 7.12 -1.85 -8.40
CA ILE A 132 6.80 -2.81 -9.45
C ILE A 132 7.75 -2.73 -10.63
N SER A 133 8.88 -2.02 -10.49
CA SER A 133 9.89 -1.89 -11.54
C SER A 133 10.42 -3.25 -12.02
N GLU A 134 10.48 -4.26 -11.16
CA GLU A 134 10.91 -5.62 -11.51
C GLU A 134 9.98 -6.32 -12.52
N LEU A 135 8.73 -5.86 -12.67
CA LEU A 135 7.78 -6.41 -13.64
C LEU A 135 7.98 -5.85 -15.06
N LYS A 136 8.88 -4.88 -15.26
CA LYS A 136 9.15 -4.28 -16.58
C LYS A 136 9.99 -5.19 -17.45
N ASN A 137 9.32 -6.02 -18.26
CA ASN A 137 10.01 -6.87 -19.23
C ASN A 137 9.43 -6.79 -20.65
N SER A 138 8.48 -5.90 -20.93
CA SER A 138 7.79 -5.85 -22.24
C SER A 138 7.95 -4.50 -22.96
N THR A 139 7.99 -4.57 -24.29
CA THR A 139 7.85 -3.42 -25.21
C THR A 139 6.38 -3.10 -25.52
N GLU A 140 5.45 -3.94 -25.05
CA GLU A 140 4.00 -3.80 -25.20
C GLU A 140 3.37 -3.36 -23.85
N SER A 141 2.19 -2.74 -23.89
CA SER A 141 1.45 -2.37 -22.68
C SER A 141 1.14 -3.62 -21.86
N VAL A 142 1.51 -3.61 -20.58
CA VAL A 142 1.22 -4.68 -19.63
C VAL A 142 0.25 -4.14 -18.59
N TYR A 143 -0.72 -4.95 -18.20
CA TYR A 143 -1.70 -4.58 -17.18
C TYR A 143 -1.39 -5.24 -15.84
N LEU A 144 -1.93 -4.67 -14.78
CA LEU A 144 -1.96 -5.27 -13.45
C LEU A 144 -3.37 -5.68 -13.12
N LYS A 145 -3.54 -6.93 -12.72
CA LYS A 145 -4.79 -7.45 -12.18
C LYS A 145 -4.62 -7.71 -10.70
N PHE A 146 -5.40 -7.02 -9.88
CA PHE A 146 -5.36 -7.26 -8.44
C PHE A 146 -6.31 -8.40 -8.08
N ASP A 147 -5.82 -9.36 -7.29
CA ASP A 147 -6.62 -10.45 -6.73
C ASP A 147 -7.88 -9.85 -6.10
N GLU A 148 -9.03 -10.44 -6.41
CA GLU A 148 -10.37 -10.02 -5.99
C GLU A 148 -10.97 -8.77 -6.70
N PHE A 149 -10.29 -8.20 -7.71
CA PHE A 149 -10.83 -7.14 -8.56
C PHE A 149 -10.90 -7.59 -10.03
N GLU A 150 -11.96 -7.18 -10.73
CA GLU A 150 -12.15 -7.52 -12.15
C GLU A 150 -11.42 -6.54 -13.08
N ASP A 151 -11.18 -5.31 -12.62
CA ASP A 151 -10.54 -4.26 -13.41
C ASP A 151 -9.04 -4.55 -13.66
N LEU A 152 -8.61 -4.25 -14.88
CA LEU A 152 -7.19 -4.18 -15.24
C LEU A 152 -6.72 -2.73 -15.14
N ILE A 153 -5.58 -2.51 -14.49
CA ILE A 153 -4.92 -1.20 -14.44
C ILE A 153 -3.74 -1.22 -15.42
N GLU A 154 -3.68 -0.24 -16.32
CA GLU A 154 -2.55 -0.07 -17.23
C GLU A 154 -1.29 0.36 -16.45
N TYR A 155 -0.15 -0.28 -16.74
CA TYR A 155 1.15 -0.04 -16.12
C TYR A 155 2.21 0.38 -17.14
#